data_AF-Q2SQB0-F1
#
_entry.id   AF-Q2SQB0-F1
#
_cell.length_a   1.000
_cell.length_b   1.000
_cell.length_c   1.000
_cell.angle_alpha   90.00
_cell.angle_beta   90.00
_cell.angle_gamma   90.00
#
_symmetry.space_group_name_H-M   'P 1'
#
loop_
_entity.id
_entity.type
_entity.pdbx_description
1 polymer ?
#
loop_
_entity_poly.entity_id
_entity_poly.type
_entity_poly.pdbx_seq_one_letter_code
_entity_poly.pdbx_strand_id
1 'polypeptide(L)'
;MNKLPICLLLTSMSLVAACGQKAASPEPEIYLLPDNFVGKFYILFNTPAGEPVRHEKESRIYDIPPSGVLLTQGELNEGWIAAEDVKYYYVREDGQRVEIKGRWTTSLDDTAENRNDPELTIFGGGVGVISDPSIPCSVTYQSYYVGLKADVLEGKNQFGLDEYLDKHPFQCPMK
;
A
#
# COMPACT_ATOMS: atom_id res chain seq x y z
N MET A 1 -7.98 63.27 46.45
CA MET A 1 -8.41 62.77 45.13
C MET A 1 -7.25 62.97 44.16
N ASN A 2 -6.59 61.90 43.72
CA ASN A 2 -6.21 61.63 42.32
C ASN A 2 -5.25 60.43 42.26
N LYS A 3 -5.51 59.61 41.24
CA LYS A 3 -5.19 58.19 41.18
C LYS A 3 -3.79 57.93 40.62
N LEU A 4 -3.12 56.95 41.22
CA LEU A 4 -1.90 56.30 40.74
C LEU A 4 -2.18 55.57 39.41
N PRO A 5 -1.24 55.51 38.45
CA PRO A 5 -1.19 54.40 37.52
C PRO A 5 0.01 53.54 37.88
N ILE A 6 -0.31 52.37 38.42
CA ILE A 6 0.60 51.24 38.60
C ILE A 6 1.03 50.80 37.20
N CYS A 7 2.32 50.93 36.91
CA CYS A 7 2.92 50.42 35.68
C CYS A 7 2.99 48.89 35.80
N LEU A 8 1.93 48.21 35.36
CA LEU A 8 1.87 46.76 35.28
C LEU A 8 2.72 46.32 34.07
N LEU A 9 3.95 45.88 34.33
CA LEU A 9 4.78 45.17 33.35
C LEU A 9 4.12 43.81 33.07
N LEU A 10 3.30 43.78 32.02
CA LEU A 10 2.76 42.55 31.41
C LEU A 10 3.91 41.77 30.76
N THR A 11 4.45 40.80 31.48
CA THR A 11 5.32 39.76 30.90
C THR A 11 4.46 38.85 30.03
N SER A 12 4.49 39.08 28.72
CA SER A 12 3.86 38.18 27.74
C SER A 12 4.62 36.86 27.69
N MET A 13 4.17 35.88 28.48
CA MET A 13 4.60 34.50 28.38
C MET A 13 4.03 33.93 27.07
N SER A 14 4.77 34.08 25.99
CA SER A 14 4.42 33.52 24.68
C SER A 14 4.46 31.99 24.79
N LEU A 15 3.29 31.37 24.92
CA LEU A 15 3.12 29.93 24.74
C LEU A 15 3.39 29.61 23.27
N VAL A 16 4.64 29.27 22.95
CA VAL A 16 4.97 28.61 21.69
C VAL A 16 4.40 27.19 21.82
N ALA A 17 3.14 27.01 21.42
CA ALA A 17 2.63 25.69 21.11
C ALA A 17 3.39 25.21 19.88
N ALA A 18 4.55 24.60 20.11
CA ALA A 18 5.22 23.78 19.13
C ALA A 18 4.32 22.56 18.90
N CYS A 19 3.31 22.70 18.04
CA CYS A 19 2.73 21.57 17.35
C CYS A 19 3.83 21.01 16.46
N GLY A 20 4.73 20.22 17.04
CA GLY A 20 5.58 19.34 16.27
C GLY A 20 4.63 18.44 15.49
N GLN A 21 4.59 18.62 14.18
CA GLN A 21 4.04 17.62 13.28
C GLN A 21 4.83 16.35 13.53
N LYS A 22 4.32 15.47 14.39
CA LYS A 22 4.75 14.08 14.36
C LYS A 22 4.47 13.63 12.94
N ALA A 23 5.51 13.25 12.20
CA ALA A 23 5.32 12.45 11.00
C ALA A 23 4.34 11.33 11.39
N ALA A 24 3.22 11.24 10.67
CA ALA A 24 2.23 10.22 10.95
C ALA A 24 2.94 8.87 10.89
N SER A 25 2.80 8.06 11.95
CA SER A 25 3.24 6.66 11.89
C SER A 25 2.46 5.97 10.78
N PRO A 26 3.07 5.05 10.03
CA PRO A 26 2.35 4.33 8.99
C PRO A 26 1.20 3.53 9.60
N GLU A 27 0.13 3.42 8.84
CA GLU A 27 -1.09 2.74 9.24
C GLU A 27 -0.89 1.21 9.09
N PRO A 28 -1.46 0.37 9.97
CA PRO A 28 -1.59 -1.07 9.69
C PRO A 28 -2.32 -1.32 8.36
N GLU A 29 -2.09 -2.46 7.73
CA GLU A 29 -2.63 -2.73 6.39
C GLU A 29 -3.35 -4.07 6.28
N ILE A 30 -4.46 -4.06 5.55
CA ILE A 30 -5.26 -5.24 5.21
C ILE A 30 -5.41 -5.32 3.70
N TYR A 31 -4.92 -6.41 3.12
CA TYR A 31 -5.04 -6.73 1.69
C TYR A 31 -6.12 -7.79 1.53
N LEU A 32 -7.13 -7.49 0.72
CA LEU A 32 -8.22 -8.40 0.40
C LEU A 32 -8.07 -8.84 -1.05
N LEU A 33 -7.86 -10.14 -1.26
CA LEU A 33 -7.67 -10.74 -2.57
C LEU A 33 -8.93 -11.54 -2.95
N PRO A 34 -9.29 -11.63 -4.24
CA PRO A 34 -10.37 -12.50 -4.69
C PRO A 34 -10.07 -13.96 -4.34
N ASP A 35 -11.09 -14.74 -4.05
CA ASP A 35 -10.93 -16.15 -3.69
C ASP A 35 -10.10 -16.90 -4.75
N ASN A 36 -9.11 -17.68 -4.29
CA ASN A 36 -8.18 -18.45 -5.13
C ASN A 36 -7.36 -17.64 -6.15
N PHE A 37 -7.23 -16.31 -5.98
CA PHE A 37 -6.38 -15.49 -6.84
C PHE A 37 -4.91 -15.95 -6.75
N VAL A 38 -4.30 -16.31 -7.88
CA VAL A 38 -2.89 -16.66 -8.00
C VAL A 38 -2.27 -15.80 -9.09
N GLY A 39 -1.21 -15.08 -8.78
CA GLY A 39 -0.56 -14.20 -9.75
C GLY A 39 -0.01 -12.92 -9.14
N LYS A 40 0.47 -12.06 -10.05
CA LYS A 40 1.01 -10.75 -9.71
C LYS A 40 -0.14 -9.76 -9.46
N PHE A 41 0.05 -8.87 -8.50
CA PHE A 41 -0.85 -7.75 -8.30
C PHE A 41 -0.12 -6.46 -7.93
N TYR A 42 -0.77 -5.34 -8.21
CA TYR A 42 -0.25 -4.00 -8.08
C TYR A 42 -1.27 -3.08 -7.41
N ILE A 43 -0.76 -2.14 -6.63
CA ILE A 43 -1.52 -1.00 -6.10
C ILE A 43 -0.85 0.25 -6.64
N LEU A 44 -1.60 1.09 -7.34
CA LEU A 44 -1.14 2.36 -7.89
C LEU A 44 -1.75 3.49 -7.07
N PHE A 45 -0.88 4.35 -6.57
CA PHE A 45 -1.24 5.42 -5.64
C PHE A 45 -1.49 6.75 -6.37
N ASN A 46 -2.09 7.70 -5.66
CA ASN A 46 -2.33 9.07 -6.15
C ASN A 46 -3.12 9.14 -7.47
N THR A 47 -4.08 8.23 -7.65
CA THR A 47 -4.91 8.16 -8.86
C THR A 47 -6.25 8.83 -8.61
N PRO A 48 -6.56 10.00 -9.20
CA PRO A 48 -7.82 10.71 -8.94
C PRO A 48 -9.08 9.90 -9.29
N ALA A 49 -9.00 9.08 -10.34
CA ALA A 49 -10.08 8.19 -10.76
C ALA A 49 -10.06 6.83 -10.02
N GLY A 50 -9.15 6.63 -9.08
CA GLY A 50 -9.03 5.41 -8.29
C GLY A 50 -10.07 5.33 -7.17
N GLU A 51 -10.06 4.19 -6.48
CA GLU A 51 -10.91 3.98 -5.31
C GLU A 51 -10.44 4.83 -4.13
N PRO A 52 -11.37 5.45 -3.36
CA PRO A 52 -11.01 6.16 -2.15
C PRO A 52 -10.43 5.19 -1.11
N VAL A 53 -9.49 5.68 -0.30
CA VAL A 53 -8.90 4.87 0.77
C VAL A 53 -9.99 4.47 1.77
N ARG A 54 -10.05 3.17 2.08
CA ARG A 54 -10.95 2.62 3.09
C ARG A 54 -10.17 2.19 4.32
N HIS A 55 -10.84 2.27 5.47
CA HIS A 55 -10.27 1.86 6.75
C HIS A 55 -11.21 0.89 7.46
N GLU A 56 -10.63 -0.09 8.14
CA GLU A 56 -11.30 -0.89 9.16
C GLU A 56 -10.54 -0.67 10.48
N LYS A 57 -11.16 0.09 11.40
CA LYS A 57 -10.46 0.64 12.58
C LYS A 57 -9.28 1.51 12.12
N GLU A 58 -8.07 1.23 12.61
CA GLU A 58 -6.83 1.92 12.25
C GLU A 58 -6.16 1.33 10.99
N SER A 59 -6.69 0.22 10.44
CA SER A 59 -6.06 -0.46 9.31
C SER A 59 -6.56 0.09 7.99
N ARG A 60 -5.65 0.47 7.11
CA ARG A 60 -5.92 0.77 5.71
C ARG A 60 -6.24 -0.49 4.93
N ILE A 61 -7.28 -0.46 4.10
CA ILE A 61 -7.74 -1.60 3.31
C ILE A 61 -7.39 -1.41 1.84
N TYR A 62 -6.78 -2.42 1.24
CA TYR A 62 -6.58 -2.56 -0.19
C TYR A 62 -7.40 -3.74 -0.71
N ASP A 63 -8.44 -3.44 -1.49
CA ASP A 63 -9.31 -4.44 -2.10
C ASP A 63 -8.86 -4.70 -3.52
N ILE A 64 -8.18 -5.82 -3.72
CA ILE A 64 -7.52 -6.15 -4.96
C ILE A 64 -8.56 -6.68 -5.95
N PRO A 65 -8.78 -6.01 -7.10
CA PRO A 65 -9.74 -6.50 -8.08
C PRO A 65 -9.25 -7.78 -8.77
N PRO A 66 -10.13 -8.54 -9.43
CA PRO A 66 -9.74 -9.72 -10.21
C PRO A 66 -8.71 -9.46 -11.31
N SER A 67 -8.56 -8.21 -11.77
CA SER A 67 -7.50 -7.82 -12.71
C SER A 67 -6.10 -7.83 -12.08
N GLY A 68 -6.00 -7.85 -10.75
CA GLY A 68 -4.75 -7.70 -10.02
C GLY A 68 -4.22 -6.27 -9.98
N VAL A 69 -4.95 -5.27 -10.46
CA VAL A 69 -4.48 -3.86 -10.44
C VAL A 69 -5.49 -2.97 -9.74
N LEU A 70 -5.15 -2.55 -8.52
CA LEU A 70 -5.91 -1.57 -7.76
C LEU A 70 -5.38 -0.16 -8.06
N LEU A 71 -6.26 0.74 -8.49
CA LEU A 71 -5.99 2.18 -8.52
C LEU A 71 -6.60 2.80 -7.27
N THR A 72 -5.82 3.57 -6.50
CA THR A 72 -6.34 4.28 -5.32
C THR A 72 -6.02 5.77 -5.36
N GLN A 73 -6.93 6.56 -4.79
CA GLN A 73 -6.71 7.98 -4.52
C GLN A 73 -5.70 8.21 -3.39
N GLY A 74 -5.44 7.19 -2.57
CA GLY A 74 -4.52 7.28 -1.45
C GLY A 74 -3.07 7.49 -1.86
N GLU A 75 -2.34 8.18 -1.00
CA GLU A 75 -0.88 8.22 -1.02
C GLU A 75 -0.30 6.87 -0.57
N LEU A 76 0.95 6.59 -0.92
CA LEU A 76 1.68 5.44 -0.38
C LEU A 76 1.70 5.52 1.15
N ASN A 77 1.49 4.40 1.83
CA ASN A 77 1.62 4.32 3.28
C ASN A 77 3.11 4.24 3.66
N GLU A 78 3.73 5.41 3.73
CA GLU A 78 5.19 5.52 3.90
C GLU A 78 5.64 5.19 5.32
N GLY A 79 6.66 4.35 5.43
CA GLY A 79 7.31 4.02 6.69
C GLY A 79 7.44 2.51 6.91
N TRP A 80 8.05 2.14 8.03
CA TRP A 80 8.14 0.74 8.44
C TRP A 80 6.86 0.33 9.19
N ILE A 81 6.16 -0.68 8.66
CA ILE A 81 5.01 -1.31 9.30
C ILE A 81 5.47 -2.68 9.83
N ALA A 82 5.15 -2.98 11.08
CA ALA A 82 5.49 -4.27 11.67
C ALA A 82 4.80 -5.40 10.92
N ALA A 83 5.46 -6.55 10.75
CA ALA A 83 4.93 -7.64 9.92
C ALA A 83 3.58 -8.17 10.45
N GLU A 84 3.37 -8.13 11.77
CA GLU A 84 2.13 -8.46 12.44
C GLU A 84 0.96 -7.51 12.10
N ASP A 85 1.27 -6.28 11.70
CA ASP A 85 0.30 -5.24 11.35
C ASP A 85 -0.04 -5.23 9.85
N VAL A 86 0.56 -6.12 9.07
CA VAL A 86 0.26 -6.28 7.64
C VAL A 86 -0.41 -7.64 7.40
N LYS A 87 -1.69 -7.63 7.00
CA LYS A 87 -2.53 -8.81 6.88
C LYS A 87 -3.05 -9.02 5.46
N TYR A 88 -3.11 -10.28 5.02
CA TYR A 88 -3.56 -10.66 3.68
C TYR A 88 -4.64 -11.70 3.83
N TYR A 89 -5.70 -11.55 3.07
CA TYR A 89 -6.84 -12.46 3.10
C TYR A 89 -7.30 -12.78 1.69
N TYR A 90 -7.70 -14.03 1.46
CA TYR A 90 -8.70 -14.30 0.44
C TYR A 90 -10.08 -13.96 0.98
N VAL A 91 -10.93 -13.38 0.13
CA VAL A 91 -12.34 -13.15 0.40
C VAL A 91 -13.17 -14.16 -0.40
N ARG A 92 -13.81 -15.08 0.32
CA ARG A 92 -14.72 -16.10 -0.22
C ARG A 92 -15.98 -15.45 -0.79
N GLU A 93 -16.73 -16.18 -1.61
CA GLU A 93 -18.00 -15.71 -2.18
C GLU A 93 -19.04 -15.27 -1.12
N ASP A 94 -19.02 -15.89 0.06
CA ASP A 94 -19.89 -15.55 1.19
C ASP A 94 -19.37 -14.37 2.04
N GLY A 95 -18.26 -13.76 1.64
CA GLY A 95 -17.59 -12.67 2.35
C GLY A 95 -16.66 -13.11 3.48
N GLN A 96 -16.51 -14.42 3.73
CA GLN A 96 -15.57 -14.92 4.73
C GLN A 96 -14.12 -14.62 4.31
N ARG A 97 -13.33 -14.12 5.26
CA ARG A 97 -11.90 -13.86 5.08
C ARG A 97 -11.06 -15.05 5.54
N VAL A 98 -10.14 -15.51 4.70
CA VAL A 98 -9.17 -16.58 5.03
C VAL A 98 -7.76 -15.99 4.98
N GLU A 99 -7.07 -15.96 6.12
CA GLU A 99 -5.74 -15.33 6.24
C GLU A 99 -4.68 -16.12 5.47
N ILE A 100 -3.86 -15.40 4.71
CA ILE A 100 -2.66 -15.90 4.05
C ILE A 100 -1.46 -15.52 4.93
N LYS A 101 -0.81 -16.52 5.52
CA LYS A 101 0.26 -16.31 6.51
C LYS A 101 1.66 -16.38 5.92
N GLY A 102 1.86 -17.15 4.85
CA GLY A 102 3.15 -17.30 4.21
C GLY A 102 3.65 -15.98 3.65
N ARG A 103 4.90 -15.63 3.93
CA ARG A 103 5.55 -14.39 3.49
C ARG A 103 6.96 -14.67 2.97
N TRP A 104 7.29 -14.09 1.83
CA TRP A 104 8.63 -14.18 1.25
C TRP A 104 9.05 -12.88 0.57
N THR A 105 9.90 -12.10 1.22
CA THR A 105 10.25 -10.74 0.79
C THR A 105 11.66 -10.63 0.21
N THR A 106 12.37 -11.76 0.08
CA THR A 106 13.74 -11.84 -0.44
C THR A 106 13.80 -12.54 -1.78
N SER A 107 15.01 -12.69 -2.35
CA SER A 107 15.24 -13.52 -3.54
C SER A 107 14.76 -14.96 -3.32
N LEU A 108 14.29 -15.58 -4.39
CA LEU A 108 13.83 -16.96 -4.41
C LEU A 108 14.72 -17.76 -5.36
N ASP A 109 15.51 -18.67 -4.81
CA ASP A 109 16.38 -19.54 -5.60
C ASP A 109 15.60 -20.70 -6.23
N ASP A 110 15.99 -21.09 -7.44
CA ASP A 110 15.39 -22.21 -8.15
C ASP A 110 15.97 -23.55 -7.66
N THR A 111 15.37 -24.10 -6.60
CA THR A 111 15.75 -25.38 -5.99
C THR A 111 14.60 -26.38 -6.00
N ALA A 112 14.92 -27.68 -5.92
CA ALA A 112 13.90 -28.72 -5.79
C ALA A 112 13.03 -28.52 -4.54
N GLU A 113 13.58 -28.02 -3.44
CA GLU A 113 12.82 -27.69 -2.22
C GLU A 113 11.77 -26.60 -2.51
N ASN A 114 12.20 -25.47 -3.08
CA ASN A 114 11.29 -24.36 -3.39
C ASN A 114 10.24 -24.76 -4.45
N ARG A 115 10.57 -25.64 -5.39
CA ARG A 115 9.61 -26.15 -6.38
C ARG A 115 8.56 -27.09 -5.79
N ASN A 116 8.81 -27.71 -4.65
CA ASN A 116 7.89 -28.65 -4.01
C ASN A 116 7.24 -28.08 -2.73
N ASP A 117 7.48 -26.80 -2.42
CA ASP A 117 6.89 -26.12 -1.27
C ASP A 117 5.39 -25.88 -1.49
N PRO A 118 4.49 -26.47 -0.67
CA PRO A 118 3.05 -26.33 -0.82
C PRO A 118 2.48 -25.09 -0.10
N GLU A 119 3.32 -24.27 0.55
CA GLU A 119 2.85 -23.11 1.31
C GLU A 119 2.42 -21.95 0.38
N LEU A 120 1.14 -21.58 0.49
CA LEU A 120 0.62 -20.37 -0.12
C LEU A 120 1.28 -19.13 0.52
N THR A 121 1.92 -18.32 -0.32
CA THR A 121 2.81 -17.26 0.13
C THR A 121 2.56 -15.95 -0.60
N ILE A 122 2.64 -14.84 0.13
CA ILE A 122 2.76 -13.50 -0.44
C ILE A 122 4.24 -13.18 -0.66
N PHE A 123 4.58 -12.83 -1.89
CA PHE A 123 5.90 -12.41 -2.30
C PHE A 123 5.94 -10.91 -2.59
N GLY A 124 7.10 -10.30 -2.38
CA GLY A 124 7.34 -8.89 -2.75
C GLY A 124 6.93 -7.90 -1.67
N GLY A 125 6.18 -6.87 -2.06
CA GLY A 125 5.93 -5.67 -1.26
C GLY A 125 6.86 -4.50 -1.56
N GLY A 126 7.67 -4.64 -2.62
CA GLY A 126 8.53 -3.57 -3.12
C GLY A 126 7.71 -2.43 -3.73
N VAL A 127 8.14 -1.21 -3.41
CA VAL A 127 7.65 0.03 -4.01
C VAL A 127 8.48 0.34 -5.25
N GLY A 128 7.81 0.78 -6.30
CA GLY A 128 8.44 1.25 -7.52
C GLY A 128 7.80 2.53 -8.04
N VAL A 129 8.46 3.12 -9.03
CA VAL A 129 7.97 4.30 -9.74
C VAL A 129 8.13 4.06 -11.23
N ILE A 130 7.04 4.18 -11.99
CA ILE A 130 7.08 4.22 -13.44
C ILE A 130 7.21 5.68 -13.87
N SER A 131 8.20 5.96 -14.72
CA SER A 131 8.34 7.23 -15.44
C SER A 131 8.36 6.91 -16.93
N ASP A 132 7.19 7.00 -17.58
CA ASP A 132 7.04 6.81 -19.02
C ASP A 132 6.82 8.17 -19.70
N PRO A 133 7.53 8.53 -20.78
CA PRO A 133 7.31 9.79 -21.50
C PRO A 133 5.87 10.02 -21.99
N SER A 134 5.10 8.94 -22.16
CA SER A 134 3.70 8.94 -22.58
C SER A 134 2.73 9.23 -21.42
N ILE A 135 3.20 9.12 -20.16
CA ILE A 135 2.42 9.42 -18.96
C ILE A 135 2.96 10.74 -18.36
N PRO A 136 2.16 11.81 -18.28
CA PRO A 136 2.64 13.15 -17.90
C PRO A 136 3.00 13.30 -16.40
N CYS A 137 3.06 12.19 -15.65
CA CYS A 137 3.42 12.11 -14.25
C CYS A 137 4.12 10.79 -13.96
N SER A 138 4.85 10.74 -12.84
CA SER A 138 5.36 9.49 -12.29
C SER A 138 4.24 8.71 -11.60
N VAL A 139 4.18 7.39 -11.85
CA VAL A 139 3.20 6.50 -11.22
C VAL A 139 3.90 5.71 -10.12
N THR A 140 3.60 6.03 -8.87
CA THR A 140 4.06 5.25 -7.72
C THR A 140 3.19 4.01 -7.56
N TYR A 141 3.83 2.86 -7.40
CA TYR A 141 3.13 1.60 -7.20
C TYR A 141 3.80 0.73 -6.15
N GLN A 142 3.04 -0.20 -5.59
CA GLN A 142 3.56 -1.32 -4.82
C GLN A 142 3.19 -2.62 -5.51
N SER A 143 4.11 -3.59 -5.53
CA SER A 143 3.94 -4.83 -6.27
C SER A 143 4.12 -6.07 -5.41
N TYR A 144 3.30 -7.06 -5.70
CA TYR A 144 3.25 -8.31 -4.97
C TYR A 144 2.98 -9.48 -5.93
N TYR A 145 3.18 -10.68 -5.41
CA TYR A 145 2.68 -11.89 -6.02
C TYR A 145 2.08 -12.78 -4.94
N VAL A 146 0.99 -13.49 -5.23
CA VAL A 146 0.45 -14.53 -4.35
C VAL A 146 0.39 -15.86 -5.09
N GLY A 147 0.85 -16.91 -4.43
CA GLY A 147 0.85 -18.26 -4.98
C GLY A 147 1.85 -19.16 -4.27
N LEU A 148 2.18 -20.27 -4.90
CA LEU A 148 3.27 -21.14 -4.46
C LEU A 148 4.61 -20.61 -4.97
N LYS A 149 5.70 -21.02 -4.34
CA LYS A 149 7.06 -20.75 -4.85
C LYS A 149 7.25 -21.28 -6.28
N ALA A 150 6.69 -22.45 -6.59
CA ALA A 150 6.68 -22.99 -7.94
C ALA A 150 5.99 -22.07 -8.95
N ASP A 151 4.82 -21.49 -8.60
CA ASP A 151 4.09 -20.58 -9.49
C ASP A 151 4.93 -19.33 -9.83
N VAL A 152 5.68 -18.80 -8.85
CA VAL A 152 6.61 -17.68 -9.05
C VAL A 152 7.76 -18.06 -9.99
N LEU A 153 8.40 -19.20 -9.77
CA LEU A 153 9.53 -19.69 -10.57
C LEU A 153 9.12 -20.03 -12.02
N GLU A 154 7.85 -20.36 -12.24
CA GLU A 154 7.28 -20.64 -13.56
C GLU A 154 6.73 -19.38 -14.25
N GLY A 155 6.68 -18.24 -13.56
CA GLY A 155 6.16 -17.00 -14.14
C GLY A 155 4.63 -17.01 -14.32
N LYS A 156 3.91 -17.88 -13.61
CA LYS A 156 2.47 -18.06 -13.80
C LYS A 156 1.71 -16.78 -13.44
N ASN A 157 0.84 -16.32 -14.34
CA ASN A 157 0.02 -15.10 -14.14
C ASN A 157 0.85 -13.86 -13.74
N GLN A 158 2.09 -13.76 -14.25
CA GLN A 158 2.90 -12.55 -14.16
C GLN A 158 2.64 -11.65 -15.37
N PHE A 159 2.53 -10.35 -15.13
CA PHE A 159 2.40 -9.35 -16.17
C PHE A 159 3.16 -8.07 -15.79
N GLY A 160 3.63 -7.34 -16.81
CA GLY A 160 4.26 -6.04 -16.64
C GLY A 160 3.24 -4.95 -16.35
N LEU A 161 3.57 -4.02 -15.45
CA LEU A 161 2.68 -2.89 -15.19
C LEU A 161 2.67 -1.90 -16.36
N ASP A 162 3.79 -1.78 -17.08
CA ASP A 162 3.89 -1.10 -18.37
C ASP A 162 2.87 -1.63 -19.38
N GLU A 163 2.80 -2.95 -19.59
CA GLU A 163 1.84 -3.57 -20.50
C GLU A 163 0.37 -3.28 -20.09
N TYR A 164 0.11 -3.26 -18.79
CA TYR A 164 -1.22 -2.92 -18.28
C TYR A 164 -1.58 -1.46 -18.57
N LEU A 165 -0.65 -0.53 -18.36
CA LEU A 165 -0.84 0.90 -18.54
C LEU A 165 -0.98 1.30 -20.02
N ASP A 166 -0.35 0.57 -20.94
CA ASP A 166 -0.57 0.74 -22.39
C ASP A 166 -2.03 0.48 -22.79
N LYS A 167 -2.66 -0.50 -22.14
CA LYS A 167 -4.06 -0.90 -22.40
C LYS A 167 -5.07 -0.10 -21.58
N HIS A 168 -4.65 0.48 -20.46
CA HIS A 168 -5.48 1.22 -19.51
C HIS A 168 -4.83 2.56 -19.18
N PRO A 169 -5.05 3.60 -20.00
CA PRO A 169 -4.39 4.89 -19.84
C PRO A 169 -4.56 5.46 -18.43
N PHE A 170 -3.42 5.71 -17.77
CA PHE A 170 -3.39 6.28 -16.43
C PHE A 170 -3.74 7.77 -16.44
N GLN A 171 -4.58 8.20 -15.50
CA GLN A 171 -4.92 9.61 -15.33
C GLN A 171 -4.06 10.23 -14.24
N CYS A 172 -3.21 11.17 -14.63
CA CYS A 172 -2.37 11.89 -13.70
C CYS A 172 -3.20 12.82 -12.79
N PRO A 173 -2.81 12.96 -11.50
CA PRO A 173 -3.37 13.98 -10.63
C PRO A 173 -3.13 15.38 -11.21
N MET A 174 -4.16 16.22 -11.18
CA MET A 174 -4.02 17.64 -11.51
C MET A 174 -3.12 18.30 -10.45
N LYS A 175 -2.13 19.06 -10.90
CA LYS A 175 -1.25 19.86 -10.03
C LYS A 175 -1.96 21.12 -9.54
#